data_AF-A0A8P4GD88-F1
#
_entry.id   AF-A0A8P4GD88-F1
#
_cell.length_a   1.000
_cell.length_b   1.000
_cell.length_c   1.000
_cell.angle_alpha   90.00
_cell.angle_beta   90.00
_cell.angle_gamma   90.00
#
_symmetry.space_group_name_H-M   'P 1'
#
loop_
_entity.id
_entity.type
_entity.pdbx_description
1 polymer ?
#
loop_
_entity_poly.entity_id
_entity_poly.type
_entity_poly.pdbx_seq_one_letter_code
_entity_poly.pdbx_strand_id
1 'polypeptide(L)'
;RAFTVSSYSDGKLKGPPKPCAGNQGTQILVEDLFYNVSTRRKALKSPSDEYSRIVEVVSRYAIHNSGKSFSVKKQGETVADVRTLPNASVVDNIRGVFGNAVSRELIEVGCEDQKLAYKMKGYISNANYSVKKCILILFINRTYGRKCRLRDDLILSALR
;
A
#
# COMPACT_ATOMS: atom_id res chain seq x y z
N ARG A 1 -0.26 22.01 22.93
CA ARG A 1 0.98 21.49 22.28
C ARG A 1 1.10 22.19 20.94
N ALA A 2 2.20 22.91 20.68
CA ALA A 2 2.39 23.62 19.42
C ALA A 2 2.79 22.61 18.33
N PHE A 3 2.07 22.60 17.21
CA PHE A 3 2.51 21.94 15.99
C PHE A 3 3.57 22.83 15.33
N THR A 4 4.54 22.25 14.62
CA THR A 4 5.61 23.02 13.99
C THR A 4 5.76 22.62 12.54
N VAL A 5 5.86 23.60 11.65
CA VAL A 5 6.19 23.39 10.24
C VAL A 5 7.67 23.67 10.03
N SER A 6 8.30 22.85 9.21
CA SER A 6 9.72 22.87 8.89
C SER A 6 9.89 22.51 7.43
N SER A 7 10.65 23.31 6.68
CA SER A 7 10.92 23.08 5.26
C SER A 7 12.33 22.52 5.12
N TYR A 8 12.52 21.55 4.22
CA TYR A 8 13.80 20.91 3.99
C TYR A 8 14.23 21.08 2.53
N SER A 9 15.53 21.27 2.30
CA SER A 9 16.16 21.13 0.98
C SER A 9 17.47 20.39 1.12
N ASP A 10 17.70 19.41 0.24
CA ASP A 10 18.93 18.62 0.20
C ASP A 10 19.32 18.04 1.57
N GLY A 11 18.30 17.62 2.33
CA GLY A 11 18.46 17.07 3.68
C GLY A 11 18.73 18.10 4.79
N LYS A 12 18.83 19.39 4.47
CA LYS A 12 19.05 20.47 5.43
C LYS A 12 17.77 21.25 5.71
N LEU A 13 17.60 21.66 6.96
CA LEU A 13 16.47 22.48 7.40
C LEU A 13 16.62 23.92 6.86
N LYS A 14 15.61 24.41 6.14
CA LYS A 14 15.51 25.81 5.70
C LYS A 14 14.94 26.68 6.83
N GLY A 15 15.78 27.00 7.80
CA GLY A 15 15.46 27.92 8.90
C GLY A 15 14.75 27.27 10.10
N PRO A 16 14.54 28.02 11.20
CA PRO A 16 13.98 27.47 12.42
C PRO A 16 12.52 27.02 12.25
N PRO A 17 12.08 25.95 12.94
CA PRO A 17 10.70 25.49 12.90
C PRO A 17 9.72 26.59 13.32
N LYS A 18 8.65 26.79 12.55
CA LYS A 18 7.62 27.80 12.84
C LYS A 18 6.42 27.16 13.52
N PRO A 19 5.87 27.75 14.60
CA PRO A 19 4.66 27.23 15.23
C PRO A 19 3.46 27.38 14.27
N CYS A 20 2.59 26.39 14.27
CA CYS A 20 1.35 26.38 13.50
C CYS A 20 0.26 25.60 14.23
N ALA A 21 -0.98 25.75 13.76
CA ALA A 21 -2.11 24.98 14.27
C ALA A 21 -2.09 23.57 13.66
N GLY A 22 -2.38 22.55 14.48
CA GLY A 22 -2.45 21.17 14.03
C GLY A 22 -2.88 20.22 15.14
N ASN A 23 -3.50 19.10 14.74
CA ASN A 23 -3.83 18.00 15.64
C ASN A 23 -2.60 17.11 15.89
N GLN A 24 -2.70 16.19 16.85
CA GLN A 24 -1.64 15.22 17.10
C GLN A 24 -1.40 14.35 15.85
N GLY A 25 -0.16 14.34 15.37
CA GLY A 25 0.25 13.57 14.21
C GLY A 25 1.44 14.22 13.50
N THR A 26 1.69 13.78 12.27
CA THR A 26 2.72 14.35 11.40
C THR A 26 2.15 14.47 10.00
N GLN A 27 2.31 15.64 9.41
CA GLN A 27 1.97 15.89 8.02
C GLN A 27 3.26 16.13 7.24
N ILE A 28 3.44 15.39 6.16
CA ILE A 28 4.58 15.55 5.26
C ILE A 28 4.02 16.03 3.92
N LEU A 29 4.47 17.20 3.48
CA LEU A 29 4.18 17.75 2.17
C LEU A 29 5.44 17.61 1.32
N VAL A 30 5.31 16.94 0.17
CA VAL A 30 6.40 16.77 -0.80
C VAL A 30 5.99 17.46 -2.10
N GLU A 31 6.74 18.47 -2.48
CA GLU A 31 6.52 19.26 -3.70
C GLU A 31 7.72 19.08 -4.64
N ASP A 32 7.47 19.23 -5.95
CA ASP A 32 8.47 19.18 -7.01
C ASP A 32 9.44 17.98 -6.95
N LEU A 33 8.87 16.77 -6.93
CA LEU A 33 9.66 15.54 -6.95
C LEU A 33 10.58 15.51 -8.19
N PHE A 34 11.89 15.31 -7.95
CA PHE A 34 12.96 15.31 -8.96
C PHE A 34 13.22 16.66 -9.65
N TYR A 35 12.94 17.80 -8.99
CA TYR A 35 13.28 19.13 -9.52
C TYR A 35 14.76 19.27 -9.94
N ASN A 36 15.67 18.62 -9.21
CA ASN A 36 17.11 18.69 -9.40
C ASN A 36 17.67 17.63 -10.37
N VAL A 37 16.86 16.65 -10.84
CA VAL A 37 17.32 15.57 -11.73
C VAL A 37 16.38 15.42 -12.93
N SER A 38 16.70 16.16 -14.00
CA SER A 38 15.89 16.22 -15.24
C SER A 38 15.66 14.85 -15.89
N THR A 39 16.66 13.96 -15.88
CA THR A 39 16.56 12.61 -16.45
C THR A 39 15.52 11.76 -15.72
N ARG A 40 15.46 11.84 -14.38
CA ARG A 40 14.44 11.13 -13.59
C ARG A 40 13.06 11.72 -13.79
N ARG A 41 12.97 13.05 -13.90
CA ARG A 41 11.71 13.74 -14.19
C ARG A 41 11.14 13.31 -15.55
N LYS A 42 11.98 13.16 -16.58
CA LYS A 42 11.56 12.66 -17.91
C LYS A 42 11.21 11.17 -17.92
N ALA A 43 11.74 10.39 -16.97
CA ALA A 43 11.45 8.97 -16.84
C ALA A 43 10.12 8.67 -16.11
N LEU A 44 9.51 9.69 -15.47
CA LEU A 44 8.17 9.57 -14.92
C LEU A 44 7.16 9.29 -16.04
N LYS A 45 6.20 8.41 -15.75
CA LYS A 45 5.08 8.18 -16.67
C LYS A 45 4.07 9.33 -16.60
N SER A 46 2.95 9.16 -17.28
CA SER A 46 1.82 10.08 -17.16
C SER A 46 1.40 10.24 -15.69
N PRO A 47 0.90 11.43 -15.29
CA PRO A 47 0.41 11.64 -13.93
C PRO A 47 -0.66 10.62 -13.50
N SER A 48 -1.50 10.15 -14.43
CA SER A 48 -2.49 9.12 -14.13
C SER A 48 -1.84 7.78 -13.79
N ASP A 49 -0.80 7.36 -14.52
CA ASP A 49 -0.12 6.09 -14.29
C ASP A 49 0.60 6.08 -12.95
N GLU A 50 1.27 7.19 -12.60
CA GLU A 50 1.93 7.32 -11.30
C GLU A 50 0.91 7.37 -10.16
N TYR A 51 -0.23 8.05 -10.36
CA TYR A 51 -1.31 8.02 -9.39
C TYR A 51 -1.86 6.60 -9.18
N SER A 52 -2.13 5.85 -10.25
CA SER A 52 -2.56 4.45 -10.14
C SER A 52 -1.54 3.58 -9.41
N ARG A 53 -0.23 3.84 -9.55
CA ARG A 53 0.82 3.15 -8.80
C ARG A 53 0.81 3.52 -7.32
N ILE A 54 0.56 4.78 -6.97
CA ILE A 54 0.42 5.22 -5.58
C ILE A 54 -0.77 4.51 -4.94
N VAL A 55 -1.92 4.53 -5.61
CA VAL A 55 -3.13 3.81 -5.19
C VAL A 55 -2.82 2.33 -4.97
N GLU A 56 -2.14 1.67 -5.92
CA GLU A 56 -1.75 0.26 -5.83
C GLU A 56 -0.89 -0.04 -4.58
N VAL A 57 0.08 0.84 -4.27
CA VAL A 57 0.96 0.68 -3.10
C VAL A 57 0.19 0.87 -1.80
N VAL A 58 -0.59 1.95 -1.69
CA VAL A 58 -1.34 2.25 -0.46
C VAL A 58 -2.39 1.17 -0.20
N SER A 59 -3.09 0.70 -1.23
CA SER A 59 -4.03 -0.41 -1.15
C SER A 59 -3.41 -1.67 -0.57
N ARG A 60 -2.18 -2.04 -0.98
CA ARG A 60 -1.46 -3.19 -0.42
C ARG A 60 -1.13 -3.01 1.05
N TYR A 61 -0.66 -1.84 1.44
CA TYR A 61 -0.36 -1.54 2.85
C TYR A 61 -1.63 -1.48 3.71
N ALA A 62 -2.75 -1.03 3.15
CA ALA A 62 -4.04 -0.99 3.82
C ALA A 62 -4.57 -2.40 4.11
N ILE A 63 -4.41 -3.34 3.17
CA ILE A 63 -4.78 -4.75 3.38
C ILE A 63 -3.90 -5.40 4.45
N HIS A 64 -2.57 -5.19 4.40
CA HIS A 64 -1.64 -5.77 5.37
C HIS A 64 -1.82 -5.23 6.79
N ASN A 65 -2.08 -3.93 6.92
CA ASN A 65 -2.26 -3.28 8.22
C ASN A 65 -3.74 -3.09 8.55
N SER A 66 -4.47 -4.21 8.62
CA SER A 66 -5.86 -4.20 9.11
C SER A 66 -5.96 -3.55 10.50
N GLY A 67 -7.11 -2.93 10.78
CA GLY A 67 -7.32 -2.12 11.98
C GLY A 67 -6.92 -0.65 11.87
N LYS A 68 -6.07 -0.27 10.90
CA LYS A 68 -5.73 1.13 10.62
C LYS A 68 -6.52 1.65 9.40
N SER A 69 -6.93 2.91 9.46
CA SER A 69 -7.60 3.59 8.34
C SER A 69 -6.58 4.25 7.42
N PHE A 70 -6.66 3.95 6.14
CA PHE A 70 -5.93 4.57 5.05
C PHE A 70 -6.90 5.25 4.10
N SER A 71 -6.52 6.41 3.57
CA SER A 71 -7.26 7.10 2.51
C SER A 71 -6.31 7.64 1.43
N VAL A 72 -6.73 7.52 0.18
CA VAL A 72 -6.05 8.11 -0.97
C VAL A 72 -7.08 8.85 -1.81
N LYS A 73 -6.78 10.11 -2.14
CA LYS A 73 -7.62 10.94 -3.00
C LYS A 73 -6.74 11.83 -3.86
N LYS A 74 -7.24 12.22 -5.02
CA LYS A 74 -6.63 13.28 -5.81
C LYS A 74 -6.88 14.62 -5.16
N GLN A 75 -5.98 15.55 -5.41
CA GLN A 75 -6.16 16.93 -4.97
C GLN A 75 -7.38 17.54 -5.67
N GLY A 76 -8.28 18.13 -4.89
CA GLY A 76 -9.53 18.71 -5.39
C GLY A 76 -10.72 17.74 -5.47
N GLU A 77 -10.50 16.43 -5.36
CA GLU A 77 -11.59 15.46 -5.31
C GLU A 77 -12.10 15.25 -3.87
N THR A 78 -13.42 15.18 -3.72
CA THR A 78 -14.08 14.91 -2.44
C THR A 78 -14.13 13.41 -2.15
N VAL A 79 -14.20 12.59 -3.20
CA VAL A 79 -14.27 11.13 -3.10
C VAL A 79 -12.85 10.57 -3.05
N ALA A 80 -12.62 9.64 -2.12
CA ALA A 80 -11.37 8.92 -2.03
C ALA A 80 -11.44 7.65 -2.87
N ASP A 81 -10.44 7.41 -3.72
CA ASP A 81 -10.31 6.20 -4.52
C ASP A 81 -10.07 4.96 -3.65
N VAL A 82 -9.35 5.14 -2.55
CA VAL A 82 -9.14 4.11 -1.54
C VAL A 82 -9.53 4.67 -0.21
N ARG A 83 -10.40 3.97 0.51
CA ARG A 83 -10.76 4.28 1.89
C ARG A 83 -10.97 3.00 2.67
N THR A 84 -10.23 2.84 3.76
CA THR A 84 -10.40 1.75 4.72
C THR A 84 -10.90 2.28 6.05
N LEU A 85 -11.70 1.49 6.75
CA LEU A 85 -12.30 1.88 8.02
C LEU A 85 -11.37 1.51 9.18
N PRO A 86 -11.37 2.29 10.28
CA PRO A 86 -10.75 1.85 11.52
C PRO A 86 -11.40 0.53 11.97
N ASN A 87 -10.60 -0.41 12.46
CA ASN A 87 -11.04 -1.75 12.89
C ASN A 87 -11.61 -2.65 11.77
N ALA A 88 -11.39 -2.32 10.49
CA ALA A 88 -11.76 -3.21 9.39
C ALA A 88 -10.91 -4.49 9.38
N SER A 89 -11.56 -5.62 9.05
CA SER A 89 -10.86 -6.88 8.82
C SER A 89 -10.03 -6.85 7.53
N VAL A 90 -9.11 -7.80 7.38
CA VAL A 90 -8.33 -7.95 6.13
C VAL A 90 -9.27 -8.18 4.94
N VAL A 91 -10.33 -8.99 5.12
CA VAL A 91 -11.33 -9.28 4.09
C VAL A 91 -12.13 -8.04 3.70
N ASP A 92 -12.50 -7.19 4.67
CA ASP A 92 -13.19 -5.93 4.40
C ASP A 92 -12.31 -4.95 3.63
N ASN A 93 -11.01 -4.88 3.96
CA ASN A 93 -10.05 -4.08 3.21
C ASN A 93 -9.85 -4.61 1.79
N ILE A 94 -9.80 -5.94 1.60
CA ILE A 94 -9.76 -6.55 0.26
C ILE A 94 -11.03 -6.22 -0.53
N ARG A 95 -12.21 -6.29 0.11
CA ARG A 95 -13.50 -5.91 -0.50
C ARG A 95 -13.51 -4.45 -0.93
N GLY A 96 -13.01 -3.53 -0.10
CA GLY A 96 -12.97 -2.11 -0.40
C GLY A 96 -12.01 -1.76 -1.56
N VAL A 97 -10.90 -2.49 -1.69
CA VAL A 97 -9.86 -2.23 -2.69
C VAL A 97 -10.14 -2.94 -4.02
N PHE A 98 -10.47 -4.23 -3.97
CA PHE A 98 -10.60 -5.10 -5.15
C PHE A 98 -12.06 -5.37 -5.53
N GLY A 99 -13.00 -4.93 -4.70
CA GLY A 99 -14.42 -5.11 -4.92
C GLY A 99 -14.97 -6.42 -4.34
N ASN A 100 -16.30 -6.49 -4.36
CA ASN A 100 -17.05 -7.59 -3.75
C ASN A 100 -16.81 -8.94 -4.44
N ALA A 101 -16.60 -8.94 -5.76
CA ALA A 101 -16.36 -10.16 -6.55
C ALA A 101 -15.15 -10.95 -6.04
N VAL A 102 -14.06 -10.26 -5.68
CA VAL A 102 -12.86 -10.91 -5.14
C VAL A 102 -13.10 -11.38 -3.72
N SER A 103 -13.73 -10.54 -2.89
CA SER A 103 -13.91 -10.82 -1.46
C SER A 103 -14.74 -12.06 -1.14
N ARG A 104 -15.63 -12.47 -2.06
CA ARG A 104 -16.50 -13.64 -1.89
C ARG A 104 -15.78 -14.95 -2.18
N GLU A 105 -14.77 -14.91 -3.02
CA GLU A 105 -14.03 -16.09 -3.46
C GLU A 105 -12.73 -16.28 -2.67
N LEU A 106 -12.57 -15.64 -1.51
CA LEU A 106 -11.36 -15.75 -0.70
C LEU A 106 -11.42 -16.96 0.23
N ILE A 107 -10.32 -17.70 0.26
CA ILE A 107 -10.04 -18.80 1.18
C ILE A 107 -8.88 -18.38 2.07
N GLU A 108 -9.05 -18.50 3.38
CA GLU A 108 -7.99 -18.24 4.35
C GLU A 108 -6.96 -19.37 4.32
N VAL A 109 -5.67 -18.99 4.28
CA VAL A 109 -4.55 -19.92 4.35
C VAL A 109 -3.62 -19.54 5.49
N GLY A 110 -3.28 -20.52 6.32
CA GLY A 110 -2.39 -20.37 7.45
C GLY A 110 -1.46 -21.56 7.56
N CYS A 111 -0.18 -21.32 7.78
CA CYS A 111 0.82 -22.36 8.00
C CYS A 111 1.83 -21.88 9.03
N GLU A 112 2.12 -22.70 10.04
CA GLU A 112 3.10 -22.40 11.07
C GLU A 112 4.01 -23.63 11.21
N ASP A 113 5.32 -23.43 11.10
CA ASP A 113 6.31 -24.50 11.29
C ASP A 113 7.33 -24.06 12.34
N GLN A 114 7.35 -24.78 13.46
CA GLN A 114 8.27 -24.53 14.58
C GLN A 114 9.70 -24.95 14.25
N LYS A 115 9.92 -25.93 13.37
CA LYS A 115 11.26 -26.41 13.00
C LYS A 115 11.98 -25.42 12.09
N LEU A 116 11.22 -24.82 11.16
CA LEU A 116 11.71 -23.82 10.22
C LEU A 116 11.51 -22.37 10.69
N ALA A 117 10.95 -22.18 11.89
CA ALA A 117 10.70 -20.89 12.53
C ALA A 117 9.96 -19.87 11.64
N TYR A 118 8.95 -20.32 10.89
CA TYR A 118 8.14 -19.44 10.04
C TYR A 118 6.64 -19.52 10.34
N LYS A 119 5.96 -18.42 10.04
CA LYS A 119 4.51 -18.24 10.16
C LYS A 119 3.99 -17.54 8.92
N MET A 120 3.04 -18.18 8.25
CA MET A 120 2.33 -17.67 7.09
C MET A 120 0.87 -17.53 7.43
N LYS A 121 0.29 -16.38 7.10
CA LYS A 121 -1.15 -16.13 7.12
C LYS A 121 -1.51 -15.31 5.89
N GLY A 122 -2.63 -15.60 5.26
CA GLY A 122 -3.08 -14.89 4.07
C GLY A 122 -4.41 -15.37 3.55
N TYR A 123 -4.79 -14.82 2.40
CA TYR A 123 -5.99 -15.20 1.67
C TYR A 123 -5.61 -15.49 0.23
N ILE A 124 -6.20 -16.55 -0.34
CA ILE A 124 -6.07 -16.92 -1.75
C ILE A 124 -7.45 -16.95 -2.39
N SER A 125 -7.53 -16.70 -3.69
CA SER A 125 -8.80 -16.86 -4.41
C SER A 125 -9.08 -18.33 -4.71
N ASN A 126 -10.35 -18.71 -4.68
CA ASN A 126 -10.83 -20.01 -5.14
C ASN A 126 -10.66 -20.17 -6.66
N ALA A 127 -10.70 -21.41 -7.15
CA ALA A 127 -10.61 -21.77 -8.56
C ALA A 127 -11.72 -21.16 -9.44
N ASN A 128 -12.84 -20.75 -8.84
CA ASN A 128 -13.94 -20.07 -9.53
C ASN A 128 -13.61 -18.64 -9.96
N TYR A 129 -12.58 -18.02 -9.35
CA TYR A 129 -12.17 -16.66 -9.67
C TYR A 129 -11.00 -16.67 -10.65
N SER A 130 -11.25 -16.20 -11.88
CA SER A 130 -10.23 -16.11 -12.92
C SER A 130 -10.07 -14.66 -13.39
N VAL A 131 -8.81 -14.19 -13.43
CA VAL A 131 -8.43 -12.87 -13.93
C VAL A 131 -7.25 -12.99 -14.88
N LYS A 132 -7.26 -12.15 -15.92
CA LYS A 132 -6.17 -12.09 -16.93
C LYS A 132 -4.79 -11.78 -16.32
N LYS A 133 -4.75 -11.13 -15.15
CA LYS A 133 -3.52 -10.75 -14.46
C LYS A 133 -3.58 -11.21 -13.01
N CYS A 134 -2.69 -12.11 -12.63
CA CYS A 134 -2.53 -12.52 -11.24
C CYS A 134 -2.05 -11.34 -10.38
N ILE A 135 -2.75 -11.10 -9.27
CA ILE A 135 -2.40 -10.08 -8.29
C ILE A 135 -1.85 -10.81 -7.06
N LEU A 136 -0.52 -10.91 -6.94
CA LEU A 136 0.13 -11.42 -5.73
C LEU A 136 0.59 -10.27 -4.85
N ILE A 137 0.09 -10.24 -3.62
CA ILE A 137 0.54 -9.33 -2.56
C ILE A 137 1.26 -10.18 -1.51
N LEU A 138 2.57 -9.99 -1.40
CA LEU A 138 3.41 -10.70 -0.44
C LEU A 138 4.12 -9.70 0.47
N PHE A 139 4.05 -9.95 1.77
CA PHE A 139 4.77 -9.22 2.80
C PHE A 139 5.66 -10.19 3.57
N ILE A 140 6.94 -9.86 3.68
CA ILE A 140 7.92 -10.61 4.47
C ILE A 140 8.40 -9.67 5.56
N ASN A 141 8.30 -10.08 6.82
CA ASN A 141 8.73 -9.28 7.98
C ASN A 141 8.18 -7.84 7.93
N ARG A 142 6.90 -7.67 7.58
CA ARG A 142 6.17 -6.39 7.43
C ARG A 142 6.66 -5.46 6.30
N THR A 143 7.61 -5.89 5.48
CA THR A 143 8.08 -5.14 4.32
C THR A 143 7.44 -5.66 3.04
N TYR A 144 7.03 -4.76 2.15
CA TYR A 144 6.44 -5.12 0.86
C TYR A 144 7.51 -5.58 -0.15
N GLY A 145 7.41 -6.82 -0.64
CA GLY A 145 8.30 -7.37 -1.66
C GLY A 145 7.62 -7.46 -3.03
N ARG A 146 8.03 -6.65 -4.02
CA ARG A 146 7.48 -6.71 -5.40
C ARG A 146 7.94 -7.92 -6.21
N LYS A 147 9.07 -8.54 -5.84
CA LYS A 147 9.67 -9.70 -6.50
C LYS A 147 10.16 -10.68 -5.44
N CYS A 148 9.52 -11.84 -5.38
CA CYS A 148 10.08 -13.03 -4.74
C CYS A 148 9.99 -14.17 -5.75
N ARG A 149 11.08 -14.92 -5.90
CA ARG A 149 11.16 -16.17 -6.68
C ARG A 149 10.09 -17.19 -6.27
N LEU A 150 9.58 -17.05 -5.04
CA LEU A 150 8.40 -17.70 -4.48
C LEU A 150 7.12 -17.53 -5.31
N ARG A 151 6.99 -16.50 -6.15
CA ARG A 151 5.79 -16.31 -6.97
C ARG A 151 5.61 -17.43 -7.99
N ASP A 152 6.69 -17.85 -8.64
CA ASP A 152 6.61 -18.87 -9.68
C ASP A 152 6.46 -20.27 -9.04
N ASP A 153 7.23 -20.57 -8.00
CA ASP A 153 7.19 -21.87 -7.32
C ASP A 153 5.86 -22.12 -6.57
N LEU A 154 5.32 -21.13 -5.86
CA LEU A 154 4.10 -21.31 -5.05
C LEU A 154 2.83 -21.38 -5.91
N ILE A 155 2.79 -20.65 -7.03
CA ILE A 155 1.64 -20.68 -7.95
C ILE A 155 1.64 -21.99 -8.76
N LEU A 156 2.81 -22.48 -9.20
CA LEU A 156 2.90 -23.77 -9.88
C LEU A 156 2.62 -24.97 -8.95
N SER A 157 2.98 -24.90 -7.67
CA SER A 157 2.71 -25.99 -6.73
C SER A 157 1.24 -26.06 -6.30
N ALA A 158 0.53 -24.93 -6.28
CA ALA A 158 -0.89 -24.88 -5.89
C ALA A 158 -1.86 -25.20 -7.05
N LEU A 159 -1.38 -25.17 -8.31
CA LEU A 159 -2.13 -25.53 -9.52
C LEU A 159 -1.85 -26.96 -10.01
N ARG A 160 -1.04 -27.73 -9.27
CA ARG A 160 -0.89 -29.19 -9.43
C ARG A 160 -1.65 -29.88 -8.32
#